data_AF-A0A7M2X094-F1
#
_entry.id   AF-A0A7M2X094-F1
#
_cell.length_a   1.000
_cell.length_b   1.000
_cell.length_c   1.000
_cell.angle_alpha   90.00
_cell.angle_beta   90.00
_cell.angle_gamma   90.00
#
_symmetry.space_group_name_H-M   'P 1'
#
loop_
_entity.id
_entity.type
_entity.pdbx_description
1 polymer ?
#
loop_
_entity_poly.entity_id
_entity_poly.type
_entity_poly.pdbx_seq_one_letter_code
_entity_poly.pdbx_strand_id
1 'polypeptide(L)'
;MPRDDQHFQKALYLLDRGEVERGEALLRQVLDAAERAEDLALQSTAQLCLGKLLVELDRVPEAVAHLKRVAALDEYDDLVAHERRKAIELLRKTGVA
;
A
#
# COMPACT_ATOMS: atom_id res chain seq x y z
N MET A 1 10.37 -9.50 -17.06
CA MET A 1 9.88 -8.45 -16.15
C MET A 1 8.44 -8.78 -15.86
N PRO A 2 8.08 -9.13 -14.60
CA PRO A 2 6.69 -9.37 -14.24
C PRO A 2 5.89 -8.08 -14.50
N ARG A 3 4.65 -8.21 -14.98
CA ARG A 3 3.84 -7.08 -15.44
C ARG A 3 3.37 -6.18 -14.29
N ASP A 4 3.51 -6.64 -13.05
CA ASP A 4 2.91 -6.02 -11.88
C ASP A 4 3.77 -4.84 -11.37
N ASP A 5 5.10 -4.96 -11.48
CA ASP A 5 6.03 -3.85 -11.23
C ASP A 5 5.75 -2.65 -12.14
N GLN A 6 5.41 -2.90 -13.42
CA GLN A 6 5.13 -1.83 -14.37
C GLN A 6 3.83 -1.08 -14.04
N HIS A 7 2.80 -1.80 -13.58
CA HIS A 7 1.55 -1.18 -13.13
C HIS A 7 1.76 -0.41 -11.82
N PHE A 8 2.59 -0.93 -10.91
CA PHE A 8 2.94 -0.23 -9.68
C PHE A 8 3.66 1.10 -9.96
N GLN A 9 4.70 1.08 -10.80
CA GLN A 9 5.42 2.30 -11.19
C GLN A 9 4.51 3.31 -11.89
N LYS A 10 3.61 2.84 -12.76
CA LYS A 10 2.62 3.70 -13.41
C LYS A 10 1.63 4.29 -12.40
N ALA A 11 1.24 3.55 -11.38
CA ALA A 11 0.34 4.04 -10.34
C ALA A 11 0.99 5.20 -9.58
N LEU A 12 2.24 5.03 -9.14
CA LEU A 12 3.01 6.09 -8.50
C LEU A 12 3.15 7.33 -9.39
N TYR A 13 3.46 7.12 -10.67
CA TYR A 13 3.55 8.21 -11.65
C TYR A 13 2.23 9.00 -11.79
N LEU A 14 1.08 8.33 -11.77
CA LEU A 14 -0.22 9.00 -11.83
C LEU A 14 -0.49 9.80 -10.56
N LEU A 15 -0.14 9.26 -9.39
CA LEU A 15 -0.28 9.95 -8.10
C LEU A 15 0.59 11.21 -8.04
N ASP A 16 1.85 11.13 -8.48
CA ASP A 16 2.77 12.28 -8.52
C ASP A 16 2.25 13.41 -9.43
N ARG A 17 1.42 13.07 -10.42
CA ARG A 17 0.76 14.04 -11.32
C ARG A 17 -0.58 14.57 -10.79
N GLY A 18 -1.01 14.12 -9.61
CA GLY A 18 -2.31 14.45 -9.04
C GLY A 18 -3.48 13.72 -9.69
N GLU A 19 -3.25 12.73 -10.56
CA GLU A 19 -4.29 11.86 -11.12
C GLU A 19 -4.72 10.81 -10.10
N VAL A 20 -5.20 11.28 -8.94
CA VAL A 20 -5.39 10.47 -7.73
C VAL A 20 -6.32 9.28 -7.95
N GLU A 21 -7.48 9.50 -8.56
CA GLU A 21 -8.46 8.43 -8.79
C GLU A 21 -7.89 7.28 -9.64
N ARG A 22 -7.11 7.63 -10.68
CA ARG A 22 -6.51 6.65 -11.59
C ARG A 22 -5.33 5.94 -10.93
N GLY A 23 -4.53 6.67 -10.15
CA GLY A 23 -3.44 6.11 -9.35
C GLY A 23 -3.95 5.13 -8.29
N GLU A 24 -5.00 5.50 -7.55
CA GLU A 24 -5.63 4.62 -6.55
C GLU A 24 -6.19 3.35 -7.21
N ALA A 25 -6.95 3.51 -8.30
CA ALA A 25 -7.53 2.37 -9.02
C ALA A 25 -6.43 1.39 -9.50
N LEU A 26 -5.31 1.92 -9.98
CA LEU A 26 -4.20 1.10 -10.45
C LEU A 26 -3.45 0.43 -9.29
N LEU A 27 -3.26 1.11 -8.16
CA LEU A 27 -2.70 0.50 -6.95
C LEU A 27 -3.57 -0.66 -6.43
N ARG A 28 -4.91 -0.54 -6.48
CA ARG A 28 -5.82 -1.63 -6.12
C ARG A 28 -5.68 -2.83 -7.07
N GLN A 29 -5.51 -2.59 -8.37
CA GLN A 29 -5.24 -3.67 -9.33
C GLN A 29 -3.89 -4.37 -9.07
N VAL A 30 -2.86 -3.60 -8.73
CA VAL A 30 -1.54 -4.16 -8.34
C VAL A 30 -1.69 -5.02 -7.09
N LEU A 31 -2.44 -4.55 -6.10
CA LEU A 31 -2.69 -5.30 -4.88
C LEU A 31 -3.41 -6.64 -5.18
N ASP A 32 -4.48 -6.61 -5.96
CA ASP A 32 -5.21 -7.82 -6.36
C ASP A 32 -4.32 -8.81 -7.11
N ALA A 33 -3.39 -8.31 -7.95
CA ALA A 33 -2.44 -9.15 -8.68
C ALA A 33 -1.39 -9.75 -7.74
N ALA A 34 -0.83 -8.95 -6.83
CA ALA A 34 0.15 -9.40 -5.84
C ALA A 34 -0.44 -10.46 -4.90
N GLU A 35 -1.69 -10.28 -4.46
CA GLU A 35 -2.42 -11.27 -3.64
C GLU A 35 -2.60 -12.61 -4.37
N ARG A 36 -2.93 -12.58 -5.66
CA ARG A 36 -3.06 -13.80 -6.47
C ARG A 36 -1.71 -14.47 -6.76
N ALA A 37 -0.65 -13.69 -6.83
CA ALA A 37 0.71 -14.18 -7.06
C ALA A 37 1.42 -14.61 -5.78
N GLU A 38 0.81 -14.41 -4.60
CA GLU A 38 1.41 -14.61 -3.29
C GLU A 38 2.72 -13.80 -3.10
N ASP A 39 2.82 -12.66 -3.79
CA ASP A 39 3.96 -11.75 -3.70
C ASP A 39 3.80 -10.82 -2.50
N LEU A 40 4.26 -11.27 -1.33
CA LEU A 40 4.18 -10.53 -0.07
C LEU A 40 4.91 -9.18 -0.12
N ALA A 41 6.00 -9.08 -0.87
CA ALA A 41 6.79 -7.86 -0.99
C ALA A 41 5.99 -6.78 -1.75
N LEU A 42 5.42 -7.14 -2.91
CA LEU A 42 4.59 -6.22 -3.68
C LEU A 42 3.26 -5.94 -2.97
N GLN A 43 2.65 -6.94 -2.33
CA GLN A 43 1.42 -6.78 -1.57
C GLN A 43 1.59 -5.77 -0.43
N SER A 44 2.61 -5.95 0.41
CA SER A 44 2.88 -5.06 1.55
C SER A 44 3.17 -3.62 1.09
N THR A 45 3.96 -3.46 0.04
CA THR A 45 4.28 -2.16 -0.55
C THR A 45 3.03 -1.47 -1.11
N ALA A 46 2.21 -2.19 -1.90
CA ALA A 46 0.98 -1.65 -2.48
C ALA A 46 -0.05 -1.28 -1.40
N GLN A 47 -0.20 -2.10 -0.36
CA GLN A 47 -1.08 -1.79 0.78
C GLN A 47 -0.60 -0.57 1.57
N LEU A 48 0.72 -0.41 1.80
CA LEU A 48 1.22 0.79 2.47
C LEU A 48 0.97 2.03 1.62
N CYS A 49 1.25 1.99 0.31
CA CYS A 49 0.99 3.09 -0.61
C CYS A 49 -0.50 3.50 -0.62
N LEU A 50 -1.42 2.54 -0.68
CA LEU A 50 -2.85 2.81 -0.57
C LEU A 50 -3.21 3.42 0.79
N GLY A 51 -2.69 2.87 1.89
CA GLY A 51 -2.91 3.39 3.23
C GLY A 51 -2.48 4.85 3.36
N LYS A 52 -1.27 5.20 2.89
CA LYS A 52 -0.78 6.58 2.86
C LYS A 52 -1.67 7.51 2.05
N LEU A 53 -2.01 7.10 0.82
CA LEU A 53 -2.86 7.88 -0.06
C LEU A 53 -4.24 8.15 0.57
N LEU A 54 -4.84 7.14 1.17
CA LEU A 54 -6.15 7.26 1.81
C LEU A 54 -6.11 8.17 3.05
N VAL A 55 -5.00 8.20 3.81
CA VAL A 55 -4.81 9.20 4.87
C VAL A 55 -4.74 10.61 4.28
N GLU A 56 -3.98 10.81 3.20
CA GLU A 56 -3.86 12.11 2.53
C GLU A 56 -5.20 12.60 1.96
N LEU A 57 -6.10 11.67 1.61
CA LEU A 57 -7.46 11.94 1.14
C LEU A 57 -8.51 12.05 2.26
N ASP A 58 -8.09 12.06 3.53
CA ASP A 58 -8.98 12.07 4.71
C ASP A 58 -9.93 10.85 4.80
N ARG A 59 -9.64 9.78 4.06
CA ARG A 59 -10.34 8.48 4.06
C ARG A 59 -9.72 7.54 5.10
N VAL A 60 -9.54 8.05 6.32
CA VAL A 60 -8.84 7.36 7.41
C VAL A 60 -9.39 5.96 7.72
N PRO A 61 -10.71 5.71 7.76
CA PRO A 61 -11.22 4.37 8.06
C PRO A 61 -10.77 3.30 7.04
N GLU A 62 -10.73 3.65 5.75
CA GLU A 62 -10.24 2.75 4.71
C GLU A 62 -8.73 2.58 4.80
N ALA A 63 -7.99 3.67 5.05
CA ALA A 63 -6.56 3.62 5.25
C ALA A 63 -6.17 2.63 6.35
N VAL A 64 -6.84 2.71 7.50
CA VAL A 64 -6.59 1.85 8.66
C VAL A 64 -6.74 0.37 8.32
N ALA A 65 -7.72 0.00 7.49
CA ALA A 65 -7.92 -1.39 7.09
C ALA A 65 -6.70 -1.92 6.30
N HIS A 66 -6.15 -1.13 5.38
CA HIS A 66 -4.94 -1.49 4.65
C HIS A 66 -3.71 -1.52 5.55
N LEU A 67 -3.51 -0.49 6.38
CA LEU A 67 -2.34 -0.40 7.25
C LEU A 67 -2.31 -1.52 8.30
N LYS A 68 -3.47 -1.94 8.84
CA LYS A 68 -3.55 -3.07 9.79
C LYS A 68 -3.14 -4.39 9.16
N ARG A 69 -3.45 -4.61 7.88
CA ARG A 69 -3.03 -5.83 7.16
C ARG A 69 -1.52 -5.90 7.05
N VAL A 70 -0.86 -4.80 6.66
CA VAL A 70 0.61 -4.73 6.62
C VAL A 70 1.23 -4.87 8.02
N ALA A 71 0.65 -4.23 9.03
CA ALA A 71 1.13 -4.30 10.41
C ALA A 71 1.08 -5.71 11.02
N ALA A 72 0.13 -6.53 10.56
CA ALA A 72 -0.08 -7.91 11.00
C ALA A 72 0.82 -8.93 10.29
N LEU A 73 1.58 -8.52 9.26
CA LEU A 73 2.53 -9.41 8.59
C LEU A 73 3.67 -9.78 9.54
N ASP A 74 4.12 -11.03 9.46
CA ASP A 74 5.36 -11.46 10.09
C ASP A 74 6.57 -10.91 9.33
N GLU A 75 7.69 -10.75 10.02
CA GLU A 75 8.93 -10.25 9.43
C GLU A 75 9.53 -11.34 8.52
N TYR A 76 9.13 -11.30 7.24
CA TYR A 76 9.56 -12.25 6.21
C TYR A 76 10.89 -11.85 5.57
N ASP A 77 11.04 -10.56 5.23
CA ASP A 77 12.25 -9.96 4.68
C ASP A 77 12.41 -8.49 5.14
N ASP A 78 13.56 -7.89 4.84
CA ASP A 78 13.89 -6.52 5.25
C ASP A 78 12.91 -5.46 4.70
N LEU A 79 12.37 -5.70 3.49
CA LEU A 79 11.42 -4.81 2.85
C LEU A 79 10.06 -4.88 3.56
N VAL A 80 9.51 -6.07 3.75
CA VAL A 80 8.25 -6.30 4.47
C VAL A 80 8.35 -5.78 5.90
N ALA A 81 9.47 -6.00 6.58
CA ALA A 81 9.70 -5.46 7.92
C ALA A 81 9.72 -3.93 7.93
N HIS A 82 10.29 -3.29 6.91
CA HIS A 82 10.28 -1.84 6.75
C HIS A 82 8.88 -1.27 6.50
N GLU A 83 8.13 -1.88 5.58
CA GLU A 83 6.76 -1.48 5.27
C GLU A 83 5.84 -1.67 6.48
N ARG A 84 6.02 -2.76 7.23
CA ARG A 84 5.35 -3.02 8.52
C ARG A 84 5.61 -1.92 9.55
N ARG A 85 6.86 -1.52 9.77
CA ARG A 85 7.20 -0.45 10.72
C ARG A 85 6.53 0.87 10.34
N LYS A 86 6.55 1.23 9.05
CA LYS A 86 5.87 2.43 8.55
C LYS A 86 4.36 2.36 8.72
N ALA A 87 3.75 1.20 8.47
CA ALA A 87 2.31 1.02 8.65
C ALA A 87 1.90 1.25 10.11
N ILE A 88 2.66 0.71 11.06
CA ILE A 88 2.45 0.92 12.50
C ILE A 88 2.62 2.40 12.87
N GLU A 89 3.62 3.07 12.33
CA GLU A 89 3.82 4.51 12.55
C GLU A 89 2.62 5.34 12.06
N LEU A 90 2.13 5.04 10.85
CA LEU A 90 0.95 5.72 10.29
C LEU A 90 -0.30 5.45 11.13
N LEU A 91 -0.55 4.22 11.55
CA LEU A 91 -1.70 3.87 12.40
C LEU A 91 -1.71 4.73 13.67
N ARG A 92 -0.56 4.85 14.35
CA ARG A 92 -0.43 5.71 15.53
C ARG A 92 -0.77 7.17 15.23
N LYS A 93 -0.32 7.70 14.07
CA LYS A 93 -0.61 9.07 13.63
C LYS A 93 -2.09 9.30 13.31
N THR A 94 -2.79 8.29 12.82
CA THR A 94 -4.24 8.37 12.55
C THR A 94 -5.13 8.36 13.80
N GLY A 95 -4.54 8.23 15.01
CA GLY A 95 -5.29 8.20 16.26
C GLY A 95 -6.06 6.89 16.49
N VAL A 96 -5.85 5.89 15.64
CA VAL A 96 -6.42 4.54 15.75
C VAL A 96 -5.34 3.63 16.33
N ALA A 97 -5.00 3.86 17.60
CA ALA A 97 -4.14 2.99 18.39
C ALA A 97 -4.98 1.98 19.18
#